data_AF-A4F108-F1
#
_entry.id   AF-A4F108-F1
#
_cell.length_a   1.000
_cell.length_b   1.000
_cell.length_c   1.000
_cell.angle_alpha   90.00
_cell.angle_beta   90.00
_cell.angle_gamma   90.00
#
_symmetry.space_group_name_H-M   'P 1'
#
loop_
_entity.id
_entity.type
_entity.pdbx_description
1 polymer ?
#
loop_
_entity_poly.entity_id
_entity_poly.type
_entity_poly.pdbx_seq_one_letter_code
_entity_poly.pdbx_strand_id
1 'polypeptide(L)'
;MMLDDPKGVERRMRELVKPILHPSWLEFEPTPQSIADHECWAEMLEILIDILEDAQIGLRRQLVPADVVEDWSTPRKLLSPENEASFDLSVNPEGGLNIIARIEDKSFVEHGLSVEGVTTLIYTFTNLRMASPYR
;
A
#
# COMPACT_ATOMS: atom_id res chain seq x y z
N MET A 1 -4.38 -34.05 -17.84
CA MET A 1 -5.11 -32.81 -18.17
C MET A 1 -6.20 -32.65 -17.11
N MET A 2 -5.96 -31.86 -16.06
CA MET A 2 -6.97 -31.50 -15.06
C MET A 2 -6.96 -29.97 -14.99
N LEU A 3 -7.91 -29.35 -15.68
CA LEU A 3 -8.03 -27.89 -15.80
C LEU A 3 -9.01 -27.29 -14.77
N ASP A 4 -9.69 -28.09 -13.94
CA ASP A 4 -10.77 -27.59 -13.07
C ASP A 4 -10.63 -28.06 -11.61
N ASP A 5 -9.52 -27.75 -10.95
CA ASP A 5 -9.43 -27.82 -9.48
C ASP A 5 -9.41 -26.41 -8.88
N PRO A 6 -10.58 -25.75 -8.74
CA PRO A 6 -10.67 -24.40 -8.18
C PRO A 6 -10.19 -24.34 -6.73
N LYS A 7 -10.36 -25.42 -5.95
CA LYS A 7 -9.82 -25.51 -4.58
C LYS A 7 -8.29 -25.64 -4.59
N GLY A 8 -7.74 -26.31 -5.59
CA GLY A 8 -6.31 -26.38 -5.85
C GLY A 8 -5.72 -25.04 -6.28
N VAL A 9 -6.44 -24.24 -7.06
CA VAL A 9 -6.05 -22.87 -7.40
C VAL A 9 -6.04 -21.99 -6.16
N GLU A 10 -7.10 -22.01 -5.35
CA GLU A 10 -7.17 -21.24 -4.10
C GLU A 10 -6.03 -21.61 -3.13
N ARG A 11 -5.78 -22.92 -2.94
CA ARG A 11 -4.67 -23.41 -2.11
C ARG A 11 -3.31 -22.97 -2.64
N ARG A 12 -3.09 -23.02 -3.96
CA ARG A 12 -1.84 -22.55 -4.58
C ARG A 12 -1.65 -21.05 -4.42
N MET A 13 -2.71 -20.25 -4.60
CA MET A 13 -2.67 -18.81 -4.34
C MET A 13 -2.36 -18.51 -2.88
N ARG A 14 -3.00 -19.22 -1.95
CA ARG A 14 -2.75 -19.07 -0.50
C ARG A 14 -1.31 -19.41 -0.13
N GLU A 15 -0.74 -20.47 -0.69
CA GLU A 15 0.66 -20.85 -0.48
C GLU A 15 1.65 -19.89 -1.15
N LEU A 16 1.26 -19.24 -2.25
CA LEU A 16 2.10 -18.25 -2.96
C LEU A 16 2.13 -16.90 -2.22
N VAL A 17 1.06 -16.56 -1.49
CA VAL A 17 0.94 -15.34 -0.68
C VAL A 17 1.50 -15.54 0.74
N LYS A 18 1.56 -16.77 1.25
CA LYS A 18 2.05 -17.12 2.59
C LYS A 18 3.44 -16.55 2.95
N PRO A 19 4.44 -16.52 2.05
CA PRO A 19 5.74 -15.92 2.32
C PRO A 19 5.72 -14.38 2.34
N ILE A 20 4.76 -13.76 1.63
CA ILE A 20 4.52 -12.30 1.66
C ILE A 20 3.87 -11.91 2.99
N LEU A 21 3.04 -12.80 3.55
CA LEU A 21 2.41 -12.65 4.87
C LEU A 21 3.28 -13.14 6.03
N HIS A 22 4.62 -13.19 5.87
CA HIS A 22 5.47 -13.60 6.98
C HIS A 22 5.21 -12.67 8.19
N PRO A 23 4.90 -13.19 9.39
CA PRO A 23 4.47 -12.37 10.53
C PRO A 23 5.45 -11.26 10.89
N SER A 24 6.73 -11.46 10.62
CA SER A 24 7.78 -10.47 10.89
C SER A 24 7.69 -9.18 10.08
N TRP A 25 6.80 -9.09 9.08
CA TRP A 25 6.52 -7.84 8.34
C TRP A 25 5.29 -7.09 8.90
N LEU A 26 4.49 -7.78 9.73
CA LEU A 26 3.21 -7.30 10.29
C LEU A 26 3.30 -7.02 11.79
N GLU A 27 4.35 -7.49 12.47
CA GLU A 27 4.53 -7.28 13.91
C GLU A 27 5.23 -5.94 14.17
N PHE A 28 4.44 -4.86 14.12
CA PHE A 28 4.75 -3.63 14.83
C PHE A 28 4.25 -3.79 16.28
N GLU A 29 5.11 -3.68 17.28
CA GLU A 29 4.67 -3.59 18.68
C GLU A 29 4.16 -2.16 18.94
N PRO A 30 2.84 -1.96 19.13
CA PRO A 30 2.29 -0.62 19.31
C PRO A 30 2.83 -0.02 20.61
N THR A 31 3.64 1.01 20.46
CA THR A 31 4.16 1.81 21.57
C THR A 31 3.57 3.21 21.44
N PRO A 32 3.13 3.84 22.55
CA PRO A 32 2.61 5.20 22.51
C PRO A 32 3.63 6.13 21.84
N GLN A 33 3.27 6.69 20.69
CA GLN A 33 4.12 7.59 19.92
C GLN A 33 3.96 9.03 20.40
N SER A 34 5.06 9.77 20.44
CA SER A 34 5.03 11.22 20.64
C SER A 34 4.71 11.96 19.34
N ILE A 35 4.37 13.26 19.43
CA ILE A 35 4.17 14.11 18.25
C ILE A 35 5.42 14.13 17.36
N ALA A 36 6.61 14.17 17.96
CA ALA A 36 7.87 14.16 17.22
C ALA A 36 8.07 12.84 16.44
N ASP A 37 7.59 11.72 17.00
CA ASP A 37 7.62 10.44 16.29
C ASP A 37 6.66 10.44 15.10
N HIS A 38 5.46 11.01 15.26
CA HIS A 38 4.50 11.16 14.16
C HIS A 38 5.01 12.07 13.05
N GLU A 39 5.67 13.19 13.39
CA GLU A 39 6.32 14.08 12.43
C GLU A 39 7.45 13.36 11.68
N CYS A 40 8.27 12.58 12.38
CA CYS A 40 9.32 11.75 11.78
C CYS A 40 8.72 10.72 10.79
N TRP A 41 7.66 10.02 11.17
CA TRP A 41 6.95 9.11 10.28
C TRP A 41 6.33 9.81 9.06
N ALA A 42 5.84 11.04 9.23
CA ALA A 42 5.34 11.84 8.13
C ALA A 42 6.45 12.21 7.15
N GLU A 43 7.63 12.62 7.65
CA GLU A 43 8.81 12.86 6.80
C GLU A 43 9.25 11.59 6.06
N MET A 44 9.27 10.44 6.75
CA MET A 44 9.58 9.15 6.11
C MET A 44 8.56 8.76 5.03
N LEU A 45 7.28 9.09 5.23
CA LEU A 45 6.24 8.86 4.22
C LEU A 45 6.48 9.72 2.98
N GLU A 46 6.86 10.99 3.13
CA GLU A 46 7.20 11.86 1.99
C GLU A 46 8.41 11.30 1.21
N ILE A 47 9.47 10.89 1.91
CA ILE A 47 10.66 10.27 1.28
C ILE A 47 10.27 8.99 0.55
N LEU A 48 9.42 8.15 1.14
CA LEU A 48 8.93 6.94 0.49
C LEU A 48 8.18 7.27 -0.80
N ILE A 49 7.33 8.29 -0.79
CA ILE A 49 6.58 8.73 -1.97
C ILE A 49 7.55 9.18 -3.07
N ASP A 50 8.55 10.02 -2.73
CA ASP A 50 9.56 10.47 -3.68
C ASP A 50 10.30 9.28 -4.32
N ILE A 51 10.69 8.28 -3.52
CA ILE A 51 11.33 7.05 -4.01
C ILE A 51 10.40 6.26 -4.95
N LEU A 52 9.12 6.15 -4.62
CA LEU A 52 8.13 5.42 -5.43
C LEU A 52 7.86 6.12 -6.77
N GLU A 53 7.86 7.46 -6.79
CA GLU A 53 7.75 8.25 -8.03
C GLU A 53 9.01 8.10 -8.89
N ASP A 54 10.19 8.19 -8.27
CA ASP A 54 11.49 8.02 -8.94
C ASP A 54 11.73 6.60 -9.47
N ALA A 55 11.10 5.59 -8.85
CA ALA A 55 11.17 4.21 -9.30
C ALA A 55 10.48 3.95 -10.65
N GLN A 56 9.77 4.94 -11.22
CA GLN A 56 9.11 4.88 -12.52
C GLN A 56 8.11 3.72 -12.65
N ILE A 57 7.50 3.29 -11.54
CA ILE A 57 6.46 2.24 -11.56
C ILE A 57 5.09 2.75 -12.02
N GLY A 58 5.02 3.93 -12.63
CA GLY A 58 3.78 4.48 -13.19
C GLY A 58 2.86 5.14 -12.15
N LEU A 59 3.34 5.36 -10.92
CA LEU A 59 2.59 6.09 -9.90
C LEU A 59 2.66 7.61 -10.13
N ARG A 60 1.61 8.29 -9.67
CA ARG A 60 1.54 9.75 -9.61
C ARG A 60 0.92 10.16 -8.29
N ARG A 61 1.58 11.06 -7.57
CA ARG A 61 0.98 11.76 -6.43
C ARG A 61 -0.20 12.61 -6.88
N GLN A 62 -1.29 12.52 -6.13
CA GLN A 62 -2.41 13.47 -6.26
C GLN A 62 -2.12 14.65 -5.36
N LEU A 63 -2.06 15.83 -5.96
CA LEU A 63 -1.83 17.08 -5.23
C LEU A 63 -3.04 17.42 -4.37
N VAL A 64 -2.76 17.82 -3.13
CA VAL A 64 -3.76 18.36 -2.22
C VAL A 64 -4.00 19.84 -2.56
N PRO A 65 -5.25 20.35 -2.47
CA PRO A 65 -5.52 21.78 -2.66
C PRO A 65 -4.70 22.65 -1.69
N ALA A 66 -4.22 23.80 -2.19
CA ALA A 66 -3.30 24.68 -1.46
C ALA A 66 -3.88 25.34 -0.20
N ASP A 67 -5.20 25.25 0.00
CA ASP A 67 -5.93 25.72 1.18
C ASP A 67 -6.02 24.68 2.31
N VAL A 68 -5.57 23.45 2.06
CA VAL A 68 -5.52 22.38 3.07
C VAL A 68 -4.21 22.49 3.84
N VAL A 69 -4.30 22.61 5.15
CA VAL A 69 -3.15 22.46 6.05
C VAL A 69 -2.87 20.98 6.21
N GLU A 70 -1.79 20.50 5.60
CA GLU A 70 -1.33 19.12 5.80
C GLU A 70 -0.64 18.99 7.16
N ASP A 71 -1.06 17.99 7.92
CA ASP A 71 -0.38 17.54 9.15
C ASP A 71 0.07 16.08 9.02
N TRP A 72 0.68 15.53 10.07
CA TRP A 72 1.15 14.14 10.08
C TRP A 72 0.02 13.14 9.79
N SER A 73 -1.21 13.45 10.18
CA SER A 73 -2.38 12.57 10.04
C SER A 73 -3.03 12.62 8.65
N THR A 74 -2.71 13.65 7.86
CA THR A 74 -3.31 13.90 6.55
C THR A 74 -2.90 12.80 5.55
N PRO A 75 -3.85 12.11 4.88
CA PRO A 75 -3.50 11.06 3.93
C PRO A 75 -2.87 11.59 2.65
N ARG A 76 -1.79 10.95 2.20
CA ARG A 76 -1.12 11.18 0.93
C ARG A 76 -1.69 10.20 -0.10
N LYS A 77 -2.05 10.71 -1.27
CA LYS A 77 -2.74 9.92 -2.29
C LYS A 77 -1.84 9.66 -3.47
N LEU A 78 -1.73 8.40 -3.87
CA LEU A 78 -1.06 7.97 -5.10
C LEU A 78 -2.07 7.31 -6.04
N LEU A 79 -1.85 7.46 -7.35
CA LEU A 79 -2.62 6.84 -8.40
C LEU A 79 -1.69 6.15 -9.39
N SER A 80 -2.01 4.92 -9.75
CA SER A 80 -1.46 4.22 -10.93
C SER A 80 -2.46 4.33 -12.08
N PRO A 81 -2.24 5.19 -13.09
CA PRO A 81 -3.18 5.36 -14.19
C PRO A 81 -3.30 4.13 -15.09
N GLU A 82 -2.30 3.25 -15.10
CA GLU A 82 -2.26 2.09 -16.01
C GLU A 82 -3.30 1.03 -15.67
N ASN A 83 -3.66 0.91 -14.38
CA ASN A 83 -4.62 -0.06 -13.88
C ASN A 83 -5.66 0.56 -12.95
N GLU A 84 -5.75 1.89 -12.93
CA GLU A 84 -6.67 2.69 -12.11
C GLU A 84 -6.56 2.40 -10.60
N ALA A 85 -5.43 1.85 -10.14
CA ALA A 85 -5.21 1.62 -8.72
C ALA A 85 -4.97 2.93 -7.97
N SER A 86 -5.66 3.13 -6.85
CA SER A 86 -5.46 4.27 -5.96
C SER A 86 -4.97 3.81 -4.59
N PHE A 87 -4.11 4.61 -3.98
CA PHE A 87 -3.52 4.33 -2.68
C PHE A 87 -3.65 5.58 -1.80
N ASP A 88 -4.32 5.45 -0.66
CA ASP A 88 -4.27 6.46 0.41
C ASP A 88 -3.29 5.96 1.48
N LEU A 89 -2.24 6.74 1.74
CA LEU A 89 -1.20 6.45 2.73
C LEU A 89 -1.28 7.44 3.88
N SER A 90 -1.19 6.99 5.12
CA SER A 90 -1.13 7.89 6.28
C SER A 90 -0.26 7.34 7.39
N VAL A 91 0.21 8.20 8.28
CA VAL A 91 0.91 7.78 9.49
C VAL A 91 -0.09 7.11 10.44
N ASN A 92 0.28 5.95 10.97
CA ASN A 92 -0.51 5.30 12.03
C ASN A 92 -0.18 5.96 13.38
N PRO A 93 -1.18 6.44 14.15
CA PRO A 93 -0.96 6.99 15.48
C PRO A 93 -0.23 6.05 16.45
N GLU A 94 -0.39 4.73 16.27
CA GLU A 94 0.27 3.70 17.08
C GLU A 94 1.67 3.34 16.57
N GLY A 95 2.08 3.89 15.41
CA GLY A 95 3.36 3.67 14.74
C GLY A 95 3.25 2.87 13.44
N GLY A 96 4.15 3.14 12.50
CA GLY A 96 4.11 2.61 11.13
C GLY A 96 3.18 3.40 10.20
N LEU A 97 2.81 2.80 9.08
CA LEU A 97 2.00 3.40 8.02
C LEU A 97 0.69 2.64 7.81
N ASN A 98 -0.38 3.39 7.57
CA ASN A 98 -1.63 2.86 7.08
C ASN A 98 -1.66 2.93 5.55
N ILE A 99 -2.31 1.95 4.93
CA ILE A 99 -2.58 1.94 3.49
C ILE A 99 -4.02 1.55 3.22
N ILE A 100 -4.68 2.32 2.34
CA ILE A 100 -5.92 1.92 1.69
C ILE A 100 -5.64 1.83 0.19
N ALA A 101 -5.58 0.61 -0.34
CA ALA A 101 -5.45 0.35 -1.76
C ALA A 101 -6.83 0.06 -2.36
N ARG A 102 -7.19 0.70 -3.48
CA ARG A 102 -8.44 0.44 -4.20
C ARG A 102 -8.17 0.21 -5.69
N ILE A 103 -8.75 -0.86 -6.23
CA ILE A 103 -8.69 -1.22 -7.66
C ILE A 103 -10.08 -1.72 -8.06
N GLU A 104 -10.70 -1.13 -9.08
CA GLU A 104 -12.07 -1.43 -9.50
C GLU A 104 -13.06 -1.35 -8.31
N ASP A 105 -13.74 -2.46 -8.00
CA ASP A 105 -14.70 -2.64 -6.92
C ASP A 105 -14.06 -3.20 -5.63
N LYS A 106 -12.74 -3.39 -5.61
CA LYS A 106 -12.01 -4.00 -4.50
C LYS A 106 -11.25 -2.96 -3.71
N SER A 107 -11.31 -3.11 -2.39
CA SER A 107 -10.52 -2.33 -1.45
C SER A 107 -9.75 -3.25 -0.51
N PHE A 108 -8.49 -2.92 -0.27
CA PHE A 108 -7.64 -3.51 0.75
C PHE A 108 -7.25 -2.40 1.74
N VAL A 109 -7.40 -2.69 3.02
CA VAL A 109 -7.11 -1.75 4.12
C VAL A 109 -6.18 -2.46 5.08
N GLU A 110 -5.07 -1.82 5.42
CA GLU A 110 -4.12 -2.33 6.40
C GLU A 110 -3.51 -1.20 7.22
N HIS A 111 -3.14 -1.51 8.46
CA HIS A 111 -2.69 -0.55 9.46
C HIS A 111 -1.33 -0.93 10.06
N GLY A 112 -0.53 0.08 10.39
CA GLY A 112 0.71 -0.11 11.16
C GLY A 112 1.81 -0.89 10.42
N LEU A 113 1.84 -0.79 9.09
CA LEU A 113 2.84 -1.45 8.26
C LEU A 113 4.20 -0.77 8.37
N SER A 114 5.26 -1.56 8.19
CA SER A 114 6.59 -1.01 7.91
C SER A 114 6.64 -0.37 6.52
N VAL A 115 7.67 0.45 6.28
CA VAL A 115 7.94 1.06 4.98
C VAL A 115 8.10 -0.01 3.88
N GLU A 116 8.79 -1.12 4.19
CA GLU A 116 8.98 -2.23 3.27
C GLU A 116 7.66 -2.95 2.94
N GLY A 117 6.79 -3.10 3.94
CA GLY A 117 5.45 -3.67 3.76
C GLY A 117 4.59 -2.83 2.82
N VAL A 118 4.52 -1.52 3.06
CA VAL A 118 3.81 -0.58 2.18
C VAL A 118 4.37 -0.61 0.76
N THR A 119 5.70 -0.52 0.63
CA THR A 119 6.38 -0.56 -0.67
C THR A 119 6.01 -1.83 -1.43
N THR A 120 6.11 -3.00 -0.78
CA THR A 120 5.81 -4.29 -1.42
C THR A 120 4.36 -4.37 -1.89
N LEU A 121 3.41 -3.88 -1.08
CA LEU A 121 2.00 -3.85 -1.46
C LEU A 121 1.77 -2.94 -2.67
N ILE A 122 2.29 -1.71 -2.65
CA ILE A 122 2.16 -0.77 -3.76
C ILE A 122 2.73 -1.37 -5.04
N TYR A 123 3.94 -1.93 -5.00
CA TYR A 123 4.55 -2.62 -6.14
C TYR A 123 3.67 -3.77 -6.64
N THR A 124 3.14 -4.58 -5.73
CA THR A 124 2.30 -5.72 -6.08
C THR A 124 1.03 -5.25 -6.78
N PHE A 125 0.30 -4.32 -6.18
CA PHE A 125 -0.96 -3.79 -6.72
C PHE A 125 -0.76 -3.04 -8.04
N THR A 126 0.34 -2.31 -8.20
CA THR A 126 0.66 -1.61 -9.45
C THR A 126 1.01 -2.58 -10.58
N ASN A 127 1.66 -3.71 -10.24
CA ASN A 127 1.98 -4.76 -11.21
C ASN A 127 0.89 -5.82 -11.39
N LEU A 128 -0.22 -5.74 -10.65
CA LEU A 128 -1.38 -6.60 -10.91
C LEU A 128 -1.91 -6.27 -12.30
N ARG A 129 -1.55 -7.10 -13.26
CA ARG A 129 -2.24 -7.15 -14.55
C ARG A 129 -3.66 -7.55 -14.27
N MET A 130 -4.57 -6.60 -14.42
CA MET A 130 -5.99 -6.90 -14.52
C MET A 130 -6.15 -7.78 -15.75
N ALA A 131 -6.37 -9.08 -15.52
CA ALA A 131 -6.73 -10.00 -16.57
C ALA A 131 -8.14 -9.62 -17.05
N SER A 132 -8.25 -8.56 -17.85
CA SER A 132 -9.50 -8.27 -18.54
C SER A 132 -9.56 -9.14 -19.80
N PRO A 133 -10.54 -10.05 -19.93
CA PRO A 133 -10.75 -10.86 -21.12
C PRO A 133 -11.37 -10.09 -22.29
N TYR A 134 -11.51 -8.76 -22.20
CA TYR A 134 -12.12 -7.95 -23.24
C TYR A 134 -11.21 -6.75 -23.60
N ARG A 135 -10.52 -6.88 -24.74
CA ARG A 135 -10.12 -5.77 -25.60
C ARG A 135 -10.94 -5.85 -26.88
#